data_AF-A0A0G0L683-F1
#
_entry.id   AF-A0A0G0L683-F1
#
_cell.length_a   1.000
_cell.length_b   1.000
_cell.length_c   1.000
_cell.angle_alpha   90.00
_cell.angle_beta   90.00
_cell.angle_gamma   90.00
#
_symmetry.space_group_name_H-M   'P 1'
#
loop_
_entity.id
_entity.type
_entity.pdbx_description
1 polymer ?
#
loop_
_entity_poly.entity_id
_entity_poly.type
_entity_poly.pdbx_seq_one_letter_code
_entity_poly.pdbx_strand_id
1 'polypeptide(L)'
;MNKKGFGVLIAVLVVLLIVVTATAGWGVWQLRQIEKEVSGADLTEELSAAPTPTNTTAATDDTTSKPAATVTPIEDPGITWTVPPELIADQPLYSDAAIKYTGEEKIRYYKIGTTENDSDIILSLFPEMGMGASYRTFRFFKDQDSKISFIGNSSDSDRDLLEDNASVLNTDIAYNSTKLRSVTVPDFLDYKGEVLEKTSSPFSTEISDVIYQETSTWTKGDLTENGQTFIKTVEQTNNKSFNMQNVVLRLPDYTLAYYLIKPNFVTDNEVPIITWSEGTKNTTIYNKGGLGGHCGSSGFYDAIVTDATASRFTEAGTTSKGAKVYVPKDTSDILYEEAYANYIVGRDSASGADKPIAEDVFVTKKPIFLYKDGLDRYVFFDSQDFAALAECGKPVIYLYPEKTTDVLVKVGADITVSEPEYNDGWLATADPSGRLIVDGQTYNSLFWEGQGKGEYPVINSGFVVETKNIESTLKSHLTQLGLNSKESADFMTFWLPKMPTTKYTRLTWFGTHQMDKLAPLTVSPKPDTSIRIFLDYQGLDKP
;
A
#
# COMPACT_ATOMS: atom_id res chain seq x y z
N MET A 1 45.41 -33.67 27.93
CA MET A 1 44.92 -32.34 27.48
C MET A 1 45.96 -31.28 27.87
N ASN A 2 46.31 -30.41 26.92
CA ASN A 2 47.57 -29.66 26.91
C ASN A 2 47.47 -28.36 27.74
N LYS A 3 48.41 -28.13 28.68
CA LYS A 3 48.45 -26.97 29.60
C LYS A 3 48.51 -25.60 28.90
N LYS A 4 48.77 -25.55 27.59
CA LYS A 4 48.74 -24.32 26.79
C LYS A 4 47.33 -23.84 26.39
N GLY A 5 46.31 -24.72 26.39
CA GLY A 5 44.94 -24.34 26.04
C GLY A 5 44.16 -23.64 27.16
N PHE A 6 44.51 -23.91 28.42
CA PHE A 6 43.80 -23.36 29.58
C PHE A 6 44.17 -21.89 29.87
N GLY A 7 45.42 -21.48 29.57
CA GLY A 7 45.87 -20.10 29.75
C GLY A 7 45.26 -19.12 28.74
N VAL A 8 44.98 -19.57 27.51
CA VAL A 8 44.37 -18.74 26.45
C VAL A 8 42.89 -18.50 26.73
N LEU A 9 42.17 -19.51 27.26
CA LEU A 9 40.76 -19.37 27.61
C LEU A 9 40.52 -18.39 28.78
N ILE A 10 41.40 -18.38 29.78
CA ILE A 10 41.34 -17.44 30.91
C ILE A 10 41.65 -16.00 30.46
N ALA A 11 42.62 -15.82 29.55
CA ALA A 11 42.93 -14.50 29.01
C ALA A 11 41.78 -13.89 28.19
N VAL A 12 41.09 -14.72 27.38
CA VAL A 12 39.92 -14.28 26.58
C VAL A 12 38.73 -13.92 27.47
N LEU A 13 38.47 -14.70 28.54
CA LEU A 13 37.40 -14.40 29.49
C LEU A 13 37.67 -13.13 30.32
N VAL A 14 38.92 -12.85 30.69
CA VAL A 14 39.28 -11.62 31.41
C VAL A 14 39.15 -10.38 30.51
N VAL A 15 39.51 -10.48 29.22
CA VAL A 15 39.33 -9.37 28.26
C VAL A 15 37.84 -9.11 27.98
N LEU A 16 37.02 -10.16 27.83
CA LEU A 16 35.56 -10.01 27.67
C LEU A 16 34.90 -9.38 28.90
N LEU A 17 35.33 -9.74 30.12
CA LEU A 17 34.79 -9.15 31.35
C LEU A 17 35.18 -7.66 31.50
N ILE A 18 36.39 -7.28 31.08
CA ILE A 18 36.84 -5.88 31.09
C ILE A 18 36.09 -5.03 30.05
N VAL A 19 35.82 -5.60 28.87
CA VAL A 19 35.05 -4.90 27.82
C VAL A 19 33.58 -4.72 28.24
N VAL A 20 32.95 -5.74 28.82
CA VAL A 20 31.55 -5.66 29.28
C VAL A 20 31.37 -4.70 30.47
N THR A 21 32.36 -4.63 31.37
CA THR A 21 32.33 -3.68 32.50
C THR A 21 32.62 -2.24 32.06
N ALA A 22 33.45 -2.05 31.03
CA ALA A 22 33.70 -0.72 30.44
C ALA A 22 32.48 -0.18 29.66
N THR A 23 31.76 -1.03 28.92
CA THR A 23 30.53 -0.62 28.19
C THR A 23 29.35 -0.35 29.12
N ALA A 24 29.18 -1.15 30.18
CA ALA A 24 28.16 -0.91 31.19
C ALA A 24 28.45 0.37 32.01
N GLY A 25 29.72 0.62 32.35
CA GLY A 25 30.13 1.86 33.03
C GLY A 25 29.91 3.12 32.20
N TRP A 26 30.12 3.05 30.88
CA TRP A 26 29.87 4.17 29.96
C TRP A 26 28.37 4.46 29.79
N GLY A 27 27.53 3.41 29.69
CA GLY A 27 26.07 3.56 29.64
C GLY A 27 25.48 4.19 30.91
N VAL A 28 25.97 3.80 32.10
CA VAL A 28 25.53 4.39 33.37
C VAL A 28 26.03 5.83 33.54
N TRP A 29 27.20 6.19 32.98
CA TRP A 29 27.68 7.56 32.98
C TRP A 29 26.86 8.46 32.03
N GLN A 30 26.52 7.98 30.83
CA GLN A 30 25.62 8.67 29.88
C GLN A 30 24.24 8.94 30.49
N LEU A 31 23.62 7.92 31.13
CA LEU A 31 22.32 8.07 31.79
C LEU A 31 22.34 9.10 32.93
N ARG A 32 23.46 9.18 33.68
CA ARG A 32 23.65 10.19 34.73
C ARG A 32 23.88 11.61 34.22
N GLN A 33 24.36 11.79 32.98
CA GLN A 33 24.45 13.12 32.35
C GLN A 33 23.05 13.58 31.89
N ILE A 34 22.25 12.66 31.34
CA ILE A 34 20.88 12.93 30.91
C ILE A 34 19.97 13.27 32.11
N GLU A 35 20.08 12.55 33.24
CA GLU A 35 19.33 12.89 34.47
C GLU A 35 19.72 14.27 35.03
N LYS A 36 20.97 14.72 34.82
CA LYS A 36 21.44 16.04 35.26
C LYS A 36 20.95 17.19 34.37
N GLU A 37 20.71 16.94 33.08
CA GLU A 37 20.12 17.91 32.15
C GLU A 37 18.61 18.02 32.30
N VAL A 38 17.93 16.93 32.71
CA VAL A 38 16.47 16.93 32.95
C VAL A 38 16.09 17.48 34.33
N SER A 39 16.98 17.44 35.34
CA SER A 39 16.70 17.96 36.69
C SER A 39 17.00 19.46 36.87
N GLY A 40 17.32 20.20 35.81
CA GLY A 40 17.83 21.59 35.88
C GLY A 40 16.91 22.67 35.30
N ALA A 41 15.74 22.34 34.76
CA ALA A 41 14.79 23.32 34.25
C ALA A 41 13.70 23.61 35.29
N ASP A 42 13.94 24.66 36.08
CA ASP A 42 13.01 25.22 37.07
C ASP A 42 11.75 25.76 36.39
N LEU A 43 10.58 25.26 36.79
CA LEU A 43 9.25 25.71 36.40
C LEU A 43 8.59 26.38 37.60
N THR A 44 8.71 27.71 37.76
CA THR A 44 7.74 28.55 38.49
C THR A 44 7.96 30.05 38.28
N GLU A 45 6.83 30.78 38.19
CA GLU A 45 6.61 32.25 38.22
C GLU A 45 7.00 33.03 36.93
N GLU A 46 6.18 33.90 36.32
CA GLU A 46 5.05 34.72 36.79
C GLU A 46 3.94 34.85 35.71
N LEU A 47 2.68 34.81 36.14
CA LEU A 47 1.57 35.50 35.46
C LEU A 47 1.73 37.01 35.70
N SER A 48 2.00 37.81 34.68
CA SER A 48 1.80 39.26 34.75
C SER A 48 1.71 39.92 33.36
N ALA A 49 0.55 40.53 33.11
CA ALA A 49 0.25 41.65 32.21
C ALA A 49 0.74 41.60 30.74
N ALA A 50 -0.20 41.32 29.83
CA ALA A 50 -0.06 41.63 28.40
C ALA A 50 -0.11 43.16 28.16
N PRO A 51 0.79 43.75 27.35
CA PRO A 51 0.58 45.06 26.77
C PRO A 51 -0.19 44.96 25.45
N THR A 52 -1.26 45.75 25.35
CA THR A 52 -2.07 45.99 24.16
C THR A 52 -1.22 46.42 22.95
N PRO A 53 -1.40 45.87 21.75
CA PRO A 53 -0.82 46.45 20.55
C PRO A 53 -1.69 47.61 20.05
N THR A 54 -1.04 48.76 19.96
CA THR A 54 -1.55 50.02 19.41
C THR A 54 -1.77 49.91 17.90
N ASN A 55 -2.89 50.46 17.43
CA ASN A 55 -3.21 50.69 16.02
C ASN A 55 -2.05 51.31 15.24
N THR A 56 -1.76 50.78 14.05
CA THR A 56 -1.22 51.55 12.93
C THR A 56 -1.83 51.05 11.62
N THR A 57 -2.10 52.03 10.76
CA THR A 57 -3.10 52.09 9.71
C THR A 57 -2.66 51.46 8.38
N ALA A 58 -3.58 50.70 7.78
CA ALA A 58 -3.89 50.53 6.35
C ALA A 58 -2.78 50.58 5.28
N ALA A 59 -2.64 49.45 4.56
CA ALA A 59 -2.57 49.45 3.10
C ALA A 59 -3.57 48.40 2.59
N THR A 60 -4.57 48.86 1.86
CA THR A 60 -5.62 48.07 1.22
C THR A 60 -5.05 47.32 0.03
N ASP A 61 -5.09 45.99 0.05
CA ASP A 61 -5.01 45.17 -1.16
C ASP A 61 -6.34 44.43 -1.30
N ASP A 62 -7.06 44.80 -2.36
CA ASP A 62 -8.40 44.33 -2.69
C ASP A 62 -8.30 42.94 -3.32
N THR A 63 -8.17 41.92 -2.47
CA THR A 63 -8.49 40.54 -2.85
C THR A 63 -9.85 40.23 -2.27
N THR A 64 -10.88 40.39 -3.10
CA THR A 64 -12.19 39.81 -2.87
C THR A 64 -12.05 38.29 -2.85
N SER A 65 -11.70 37.74 -1.69
CA SER A 65 -11.87 36.32 -1.43
C SER A 65 -13.36 36.02 -1.57
N LYS A 66 -13.69 35.26 -2.62
CA LYS A 66 -14.99 34.61 -2.73
C LYS A 66 -15.25 33.92 -1.37
N PRO A 67 -16.38 34.19 -0.69
CA PRO A 67 -16.70 33.50 0.55
C PRO A 67 -16.57 32.01 0.30
N ALA A 68 -15.78 31.31 1.12
CA ALA A 68 -15.68 29.86 1.07
C ALA A 68 -17.10 29.32 1.10
N ALA A 69 -17.50 28.62 0.05
CA ALA A 69 -18.84 28.04 -0.02
C ALA A 69 -19.02 27.17 1.22
N THR A 70 -20.10 27.40 1.96
CA THR A 70 -20.40 26.60 3.13
C THR A 70 -20.72 25.19 2.64
N VAL A 71 -19.76 24.29 2.75
CA VAL A 71 -19.94 22.88 2.36
C VAL A 71 -21.00 22.29 3.29
N THR A 72 -22.10 21.81 2.71
CA THR A 72 -23.18 21.16 3.45
C THR A 72 -22.98 19.64 3.32
N PRO A 73 -22.70 18.92 4.42
CA PRO A 73 -22.58 17.47 4.39
C PRO A 73 -23.86 16.80 3.88
N ILE A 74 -23.70 15.67 3.20
CA ILE A 74 -24.80 14.78 2.84
C ILE A 74 -25.32 14.16 4.14
N GLU A 75 -26.60 14.35 4.40
CA GLU A 75 -27.29 13.76 5.55
C GLU A 75 -28.25 12.66 5.09
N ASP A 76 -28.38 11.63 5.90
CA ASP A 76 -29.46 10.65 5.81
C ASP A 76 -30.52 11.00 6.86
N PRO A 77 -31.72 11.50 6.46
CA PRO A 77 -32.75 11.91 7.39
C PRO A 77 -33.11 10.79 8.36
N GLY A 78 -33.20 11.15 9.64
CA GLY A 78 -33.55 10.23 10.70
C GLY A 78 -32.47 9.24 11.10
N ILE A 79 -31.21 9.50 10.72
CA ILE A 79 -30.05 8.76 11.21
C ILE A 79 -29.19 9.66 12.07
N THR A 80 -28.81 9.15 13.24
CA THR A 80 -27.81 9.75 14.11
C THR A 80 -26.59 8.85 14.15
N TRP A 81 -25.46 9.32 13.61
CA TRP A 81 -24.20 8.57 13.63
C TRP A 81 -23.60 8.54 15.04
N THR A 82 -23.12 7.37 15.46
CA THR A 82 -22.40 7.14 16.72
C THR A 82 -20.93 7.45 16.49
N VAL A 83 -20.44 8.50 17.15
CA VAL A 83 -19.12 9.08 16.90
C VAL A 83 -18.34 9.20 18.22
N PRO A 84 -17.22 8.46 18.42
CA PRO A 84 -16.73 7.37 17.57
C PRO A 84 -17.62 6.11 17.64
N PRO A 85 -17.50 5.15 16.69
CA PRO A 85 -18.21 3.89 16.76
C PRO A 85 -17.96 3.11 18.05
N GLU A 86 -18.99 2.45 18.56
CA GLU A 86 -18.91 1.66 19.79
C GLU A 86 -18.69 0.18 19.46
N LEU A 87 -17.64 -0.44 19.99
CA LEU A 87 -17.44 -1.89 19.86
C LEU A 87 -18.54 -2.63 20.61
N ILE A 88 -19.26 -3.52 19.93
CA ILE A 88 -20.36 -4.30 20.52
C ILE A 88 -20.04 -5.81 20.52
N ALA A 89 -20.82 -6.56 21.31
CA ALA A 89 -20.70 -8.00 21.40
C ALA A 89 -21.00 -8.70 20.06
N ASP A 90 -20.55 -9.96 19.95
CA ASP A 90 -20.74 -10.79 18.75
C ASP A 90 -22.21 -10.83 18.31
N GLN A 91 -22.41 -10.70 16.99
CA GLN A 91 -23.73 -10.74 16.37
C GLN A 91 -23.88 -12.00 15.50
N PRO A 92 -25.08 -12.63 15.43
CA PRO A 92 -25.31 -13.85 14.67
C PRO A 92 -25.50 -13.59 13.17
N LEU A 93 -24.62 -12.80 12.55
CA LEU A 93 -24.76 -12.32 11.16
C LEU A 93 -24.27 -13.31 10.11
N TYR A 94 -23.33 -14.17 10.48
CA TYR A 94 -22.57 -15.01 9.56
C TYR A 94 -22.84 -16.49 9.78
N SER A 95 -22.77 -17.29 8.73
CA SER A 95 -22.91 -18.74 8.80
C SER A 95 -21.70 -19.38 9.50
N ASP A 96 -21.89 -20.55 10.11
CA ASP A 96 -20.78 -21.31 10.73
C ASP A 96 -19.65 -21.61 9.73
N ALA A 97 -19.99 -21.81 8.45
CA ALA A 97 -19.03 -22.02 7.38
C ALA A 97 -18.18 -20.76 7.12
N ALA A 98 -18.81 -19.58 7.13
CA ALA A 98 -18.12 -18.30 7.01
C ALA A 98 -17.23 -18.00 8.21
N ILE A 99 -17.70 -18.27 9.43
CA ILE A 99 -16.90 -18.12 10.66
C ILE A 99 -15.71 -19.09 10.64
N LYS A 100 -15.90 -20.33 10.17
CA LYS A 100 -14.81 -21.28 10.02
C LYS A 100 -13.83 -20.86 8.92
N TYR A 101 -14.32 -20.18 7.90
CA TYR A 101 -13.51 -19.62 6.83
C TYR A 101 -12.56 -18.55 7.36
N THR A 102 -12.95 -17.68 8.30
CA THR A 102 -12.07 -16.60 8.82
C THR A 102 -10.86 -17.08 9.63
N GLY A 103 -10.73 -18.37 9.92
CA GLY A 103 -9.62 -18.90 10.71
C GLY A 103 -9.71 -18.50 12.20
N GLU A 104 -8.61 -17.97 12.76
CA GLU A 104 -8.53 -17.56 14.18
C GLU A 104 -8.86 -16.06 14.39
N GLU A 105 -9.04 -15.28 13.32
CA GLU A 105 -9.40 -13.87 13.43
C GLU A 105 -10.89 -13.69 13.76
N LYS A 106 -11.15 -12.88 14.80
CA LYS A 106 -12.51 -12.56 15.22
C LYS A 106 -13.12 -11.47 14.34
N ILE A 107 -14.32 -11.75 13.85
CA ILE A 107 -15.20 -10.74 13.27
C ILE A 107 -15.51 -9.71 14.37
N ARG A 108 -15.31 -8.43 14.05
CA ARG A 108 -15.61 -7.32 14.99
C ARG A 108 -16.88 -6.63 14.57
N TYR A 109 -17.66 -6.18 15.56
CA TYR A 109 -18.93 -5.50 15.34
C TYR A 109 -18.91 -4.15 16.04
N TYR A 110 -19.38 -3.13 15.35
CA TYR A 110 -19.49 -1.78 15.88
C TYR A 110 -20.90 -1.27 15.72
N LYS A 111 -21.43 -0.62 16.74
CA LYS A 111 -22.58 0.26 16.60
C LYS A 111 -22.07 1.59 16.02
N ILE A 112 -22.54 1.91 14.82
CA ILE A 112 -22.13 3.10 14.06
C ILE A 112 -23.21 4.17 14.01
N GLY A 113 -24.45 3.87 14.39
CA GLY A 113 -25.53 4.85 14.40
C GLY A 113 -26.84 4.30 14.95
N THR A 114 -27.84 5.17 14.99
CA THR A 114 -29.22 4.85 15.36
C THR A 114 -30.19 5.52 14.39
N THR A 115 -31.31 4.87 14.12
CA THR A 115 -32.43 5.44 13.34
C THR A 115 -33.43 6.17 14.23
N GLU A 116 -34.36 6.93 13.64
CA GLU A 116 -35.48 7.60 14.33
C GLU A 116 -36.38 6.64 15.12
N ASN A 117 -36.47 5.37 14.71
CA ASN A 117 -37.24 4.34 15.39
C ASN A 117 -36.40 3.55 16.41
N ASP A 118 -35.32 4.16 16.91
CA ASP A 118 -34.35 3.57 17.84
C ASP A 118 -33.69 2.28 17.35
N SER A 119 -33.76 1.92 16.06
CA SER A 119 -33.02 0.75 15.55
C SER A 119 -31.53 1.09 15.44
N ASP A 120 -30.67 0.17 15.87
CA ASP A 120 -29.22 0.31 15.77
C ASP A 120 -28.76 0.09 14.33
N ILE A 121 -27.72 0.83 13.93
CA ILE A 121 -26.95 0.58 12.72
C ILE A 121 -25.64 -0.07 13.13
N ILE A 122 -25.43 -1.29 12.65
CA ILE A 122 -24.28 -2.13 12.97
C ILE A 122 -23.37 -2.22 11.76
N LEU A 123 -22.07 -2.08 11.99
CA LEU A 123 -21.02 -2.34 11.03
C LEU A 123 -20.20 -3.53 11.48
N SER A 124 -20.07 -4.53 10.63
CA SER A 124 -19.18 -5.67 10.89
C SER A 124 -17.94 -5.57 10.03
N LEU A 125 -16.79 -5.87 10.63
CA LEU A 125 -15.53 -6.08 9.95
C LEU A 125 -15.31 -7.59 9.80
N PHE A 126 -15.60 -8.09 8.61
CA PHE A 126 -15.39 -9.49 8.25
C PHE A 126 -13.97 -9.65 7.65
N PRO A 127 -13.08 -10.42 8.29
CA PRO A 127 -11.72 -10.58 7.79
C PRO A 127 -11.75 -11.39 6.47
N GLU A 128 -11.11 -10.86 5.44
CA GLU A 128 -10.88 -11.61 4.20
C GLU A 128 -9.67 -12.53 4.32
N MET A 129 -9.86 -13.80 3.98
CA MET A 129 -8.78 -14.77 3.93
C MET A 129 -8.01 -14.66 2.61
N GLY A 130 -7.00 -13.80 2.59
CA GLY A 130 -6.12 -13.59 1.45
C GLY A 130 -4.93 -12.73 1.87
N MET A 131 -3.98 -12.53 0.97
CA MET A 131 -2.76 -11.77 1.27
C MET A 131 -2.97 -10.26 1.20
N GLY A 132 -2.49 -9.54 2.22
CA GLY A 132 -2.82 -8.13 2.49
C GLY A 132 -4.12 -8.05 3.27
N ALA A 133 -4.18 -8.73 4.43
CA ALA A 133 -5.39 -8.92 5.22
C ALA A 133 -6.16 -7.61 5.35
N SER A 134 -7.37 -7.61 4.81
CA SER A 134 -8.28 -6.47 4.86
C SER A 134 -9.62 -6.95 5.38
N TYR A 135 -10.34 -6.04 6.02
CA TYR A 135 -11.68 -6.32 6.50
C TYR A 135 -12.69 -5.85 5.46
N ARG A 136 -13.56 -6.77 4.99
CA ARG A 136 -14.81 -6.35 4.35
C ARG A 136 -15.70 -5.70 5.39
N THR A 137 -16.30 -4.60 5.02
CA THR A 137 -17.26 -3.90 5.86
C THR A 137 -18.68 -4.18 5.36
N PHE A 138 -19.56 -4.62 6.25
CA PHE A 138 -20.98 -4.84 5.97
C PHE A 138 -21.84 -4.09 6.98
N ARG A 139 -22.90 -3.43 6.50
CA ARG A 139 -23.80 -2.60 7.31
C ARG A 139 -25.15 -3.30 7.50
N PHE A 140 -25.70 -3.20 8.70
CA PHE A 140 -26.95 -3.84 9.08
C PHE A 140 -27.81 -2.90 9.94
N PHE A 141 -29.13 -2.99 9.82
CA PHE A 141 -30.04 -2.50 10.84
C PHE A 141 -30.36 -3.62 11.83
N LYS A 142 -30.41 -3.30 13.12
CA LYS A 142 -30.94 -4.15 14.18
C LYS A 142 -32.07 -3.42 14.89
N ASP A 143 -33.28 -3.95 14.76
CA ASP A 143 -34.44 -3.35 15.42
C ASP A 143 -34.53 -3.71 16.91
N GLN A 144 -35.53 -3.14 17.58
CA GLN A 144 -35.80 -3.33 19.01
C GLN A 144 -36.15 -4.79 19.36
N ASP A 145 -36.66 -5.56 18.40
CA ASP A 145 -36.96 -7.00 18.55
C ASP A 145 -35.72 -7.87 18.24
N SER A 146 -34.54 -7.26 18.08
CA SER A 146 -33.27 -7.89 17.70
C SER A 146 -33.29 -8.56 16.33
N LYS A 147 -34.25 -8.22 15.46
CA LYS A 147 -34.25 -8.67 14.08
C LYS A 147 -33.25 -7.83 13.28
N ILE A 148 -32.47 -8.52 12.46
CA ILE A 148 -31.36 -7.93 11.72
C ILE A 148 -31.67 -7.93 10.22
N SER A 149 -31.38 -6.81 9.56
CA SER A 149 -31.48 -6.70 8.11
C SER A 149 -30.23 -6.07 7.50
N PHE A 150 -29.74 -6.65 6.43
CA PHE A 150 -28.58 -6.17 5.69
C PHE A 150 -28.94 -4.92 4.88
N ILE A 151 -28.09 -3.89 4.93
CA ILE A 151 -28.28 -2.63 4.22
C ILE A 151 -27.53 -2.70 2.89
N GLY A 152 -28.27 -2.79 1.78
CA GLY A 152 -27.66 -2.90 0.45
C GLY A 152 -27.03 -1.61 -0.08
N ASN A 153 -26.02 -1.78 -0.95
CA ASN A 153 -25.50 -0.74 -1.86
C ASN A 153 -24.80 0.44 -1.16
N SER A 154 -23.94 0.14 -0.18
CA SER A 154 -23.17 1.08 0.63
C SER A 154 -21.65 1.07 0.33
N SER A 155 -21.19 0.24 -0.62
CA SER A 155 -19.90 0.34 -1.32
C SER A 155 -19.93 -0.47 -2.64
N ASP A 156 -19.04 -0.19 -3.62
CA ASP A 156 -19.04 -0.84 -4.95
C ASP A 156 -18.80 -2.36 -4.91
N SER A 157 -18.30 -2.88 -3.79
CA SER A 157 -18.17 -4.31 -3.54
C SER A 157 -19.53 -5.00 -3.28
N ASP A 158 -20.60 -4.27 -3.01
CA ASP A 158 -21.84 -4.85 -2.48
C ASP A 158 -22.68 -5.61 -3.52
N ARG A 159 -22.59 -5.30 -4.81
CA ARG A 159 -23.51 -5.91 -5.78
C ARG A 159 -23.05 -7.30 -6.24
N ASP A 160 -21.78 -7.44 -6.59
CA ASP A 160 -21.27 -8.69 -7.18
C ASP A 160 -20.94 -9.74 -6.09
N LEU A 161 -20.68 -9.31 -4.84
CA LEU A 161 -20.44 -10.25 -3.73
C LEU A 161 -21.71 -10.82 -3.11
N LEU A 162 -22.84 -10.11 -3.07
CA LEU A 162 -24.08 -10.68 -2.50
C LEU A 162 -24.77 -11.67 -3.44
N GLU A 163 -24.66 -11.46 -4.75
CA GLU A 163 -25.16 -12.43 -5.73
C GLU A 163 -24.38 -13.76 -5.65
N ASP A 164 -23.09 -13.73 -5.26
CA ASP A 164 -22.25 -14.91 -5.06
C ASP A 164 -22.21 -15.44 -3.60
N ASN A 165 -22.57 -14.66 -2.57
CA ASN A 165 -22.34 -14.98 -1.14
C ASN A 165 -23.59 -15.13 -0.24
N ALA A 166 -24.75 -15.56 -0.77
CA ALA A 166 -25.86 -16.04 0.07
C ALA A 166 -25.45 -17.17 1.06
N SER A 167 -24.27 -17.77 0.86
CA SER A 167 -23.63 -18.77 1.73
C SER A 167 -22.87 -18.18 2.94
N VAL A 168 -22.54 -16.89 2.93
CA VAL A 168 -21.70 -16.25 3.97
C VAL A 168 -22.53 -15.69 5.11
N LEU A 169 -23.65 -15.04 4.80
CA LEU A 169 -24.59 -14.54 5.80
C LEU A 169 -25.45 -15.68 6.37
N ASN A 170 -25.93 -15.49 7.59
CA ASN A 170 -26.95 -16.35 8.17
C ASN A 170 -28.26 -16.20 7.36
N THR A 171 -28.93 -17.31 7.08
CA THR A 171 -30.13 -17.37 6.21
C THR A 171 -31.31 -16.57 6.74
N ASP A 172 -31.31 -16.24 8.02
CA ASP A 172 -32.38 -15.47 8.68
C ASP A 172 -32.21 -13.95 8.52
N ILE A 173 -31.10 -13.48 7.92
CA ILE A 173 -30.86 -12.05 7.68
C ILE A 173 -31.68 -11.58 6.47
N ALA A 174 -32.59 -10.65 6.70
CA ALA A 174 -33.39 -10.06 5.63
C ALA A 174 -32.59 -9.01 4.83
N TYR A 175 -32.85 -8.90 3.52
CA TYR A 175 -32.31 -7.81 2.72
C TYR A 175 -33.15 -6.54 2.90
N ASN A 176 -32.49 -5.40 3.09
CA ASN A 176 -33.09 -4.08 3.15
C ASN A 176 -32.57 -3.20 2.00
N SER A 177 -33.49 -2.67 1.19
CA SER A 177 -33.18 -1.84 0.02
C SER A 177 -32.91 -0.37 0.35
N THR A 178 -32.88 0.00 1.64
CA THR A 178 -32.56 1.37 2.07
C THR A 178 -31.14 1.72 1.67
N LYS A 179 -30.95 2.91 1.09
CA LYS A 179 -29.64 3.43 0.70
C LYS A 179 -29.23 4.55 1.63
N LEU A 180 -28.07 4.39 2.26
CA LEU A 180 -27.46 5.41 3.10
C LEU A 180 -26.54 6.27 2.24
N ARG A 181 -27.00 7.48 1.91
CA ARG A 181 -26.30 8.39 1.00
C ARG A 181 -25.03 8.95 1.64
N SER A 182 -25.04 9.22 2.94
CA SER A 182 -23.92 9.88 3.61
C SER A 182 -22.70 8.99 3.75
N VAL A 183 -22.84 7.68 3.57
CA VAL A 183 -21.75 6.68 3.62
C VAL A 183 -21.44 6.08 2.25
N THR A 184 -21.99 6.65 1.18
CA THR A 184 -21.62 6.25 -0.18
C THR A 184 -20.24 6.80 -0.51
N VAL A 185 -19.30 5.91 -0.87
CA VAL A 185 -17.94 6.28 -1.26
C VAL A 185 -17.95 6.78 -2.72
N PRO A 186 -17.62 8.05 -3.00
CA PRO A 186 -17.56 8.54 -4.37
C PRO A 186 -16.35 7.99 -5.13
N ASP A 187 -16.46 7.81 -6.45
CA ASP A 187 -15.30 7.45 -7.29
C ASP A 187 -14.30 8.59 -7.44
N PHE A 188 -14.81 9.82 -7.39
CA PHE A 188 -14.03 11.04 -7.53
C PHE A 188 -14.39 12.04 -6.44
N LEU A 189 -13.39 12.76 -5.95
CA LEU A 189 -13.55 13.82 -4.97
C LEU A 189 -12.91 15.11 -5.49
N ASP A 190 -13.62 16.23 -5.42
CA ASP A 190 -12.97 17.54 -5.59
C ASP A 190 -12.29 17.93 -4.28
N TYR A 191 -10.99 18.18 -4.34
CA TYR A 191 -10.21 18.58 -3.17
C TYR A 191 -9.22 19.67 -3.56
N LYS A 192 -9.47 20.89 -3.07
CA LYS A 192 -8.66 22.09 -3.35
C LYS A 192 -8.46 22.35 -4.86
N GLY A 193 -9.48 22.05 -5.67
CA GLY A 193 -9.44 22.25 -7.13
C GLY A 193 -8.72 21.14 -7.90
N GLU A 194 -8.26 20.10 -7.20
CA GLU A 194 -7.78 18.86 -7.81
C GLU A 194 -8.89 17.81 -7.84
N VAL A 195 -8.89 16.99 -8.89
CA VAL A 195 -9.75 15.82 -8.95
C VAL A 195 -8.99 14.66 -8.35
N LEU A 196 -9.48 14.13 -7.23
CA LEU A 196 -8.99 12.90 -6.65
C LEU A 196 -9.77 11.72 -7.20
N GLU A 197 -9.08 10.60 -7.44
CA GLU A 197 -9.67 9.33 -7.85
C GLU A 197 -9.47 8.30 -6.75
N LYS A 198 -10.54 7.56 -6.46
CA LYS A 198 -10.56 6.48 -5.48
C LYS A 198 -9.56 5.40 -5.89
N THR A 199 -8.75 4.93 -4.95
CA THR A 199 -7.79 3.85 -5.22
C THR A 199 -8.47 2.49 -5.16
N SER A 200 -8.00 1.53 -5.96
CA SER A 200 -8.48 0.14 -5.98
C SER A 200 -7.94 -0.70 -4.80
N SER A 201 -7.75 -0.08 -3.63
CA SER A 201 -7.09 -0.71 -2.49
C SER A 201 -7.86 -1.92 -1.95
N PRO A 202 -7.22 -3.08 -1.72
CA PRO A 202 -7.84 -4.14 -0.91
C PRO A 202 -8.08 -3.65 0.53
N PHE A 203 -7.32 -2.66 1.01
CA PHE A 203 -7.45 -2.03 2.34
C PHE A 203 -8.51 -0.92 2.40
N SER A 204 -9.40 -0.85 1.40
CA SER A 204 -10.22 0.35 1.13
C SER A 204 -11.27 0.68 2.18
N THR A 205 -11.49 -0.14 3.22
CA THR A 205 -12.41 0.18 4.33
C THR A 205 -11.90 -0.32 5.68
N GLU A 206 -10.82 0.25 6.20
CA GLU A 206 -10.34 -0.06 7.55
C GLU A 206 -10.95 0.86 8.61
N ILE A 207 -11.67 0.29 9.58
CA ILE A 207 -11.99 0.99 10.85
C ILE A 207 -10.82 0.88 11.83
N SER A 208 -9.95 -0.14 11.67
CA SER A 208 -8.80 -0.42 12.54
C SER A 208 -7.84 0.76 12.69
N ASP A 209 -7.54 1.45 11.58
CA ASP A 209 -6.69 2.66 11.59
C ASP A 209 -7.30 3.77 12.47
N VAL A 210 -8.63 3.89 12.53
CA VAL A 210 -9.33 5.02 13.17
C VAL A 210 -9.42 4.91 14.69
N ILE A 211 -9.63 3.72 15.24
CA ILE A 211 -9.63 3.53 16.70
C ILE A 211 -8.21 3.58 17.26
N TYR A 212 -7.22 3.19 16.45
CA TYR A 212 -5.85 3.01 16.94
C TYR A 212 -4.94 4.23 16.73
N GLN A 213 -5.20 5.14 15.79
CA GLN A 213 -4.17 6.11 15.39
C GLN A 213 -4.66 7.50 14.95
N GLU A 214 -5.08 8.35 15.90
CA GLU A 214 -4.71 9.77 15.81
C GLU A 214 -3.19 9.90 16.05
N THR A 215 -2.37 9.31 15.16
CA THR A 215 -0.91 9.40 15.21
C THR A 215 -0.41 10.61 14.45
N SER A 216 0.85 10.99 14.69
CA SER A 216 1.53 12.15 14.08
C SER A 216 1.64 12.13 12.55
N THR A 217 1.18 11.08 11.87
CA THR A 217 1.32 10.88 10.41
C THR A 217 0.10 11.34 9.60
N TRP A 218 -1.00 11.74 10.25
CA TRP A 218 -2.22 12.21 9.60
C TRP A 218 -2.41 13.72 9.80
N THR A 219 -2.52 14.45 8.69
CA THR A 219 -2.84 15.88 8.72
C THR A 219 -4.30 16.08 8.35
N LYS A 220 -5.09 16.73 9.21
CA LYS A 220 -6.50 17.01 8.94
C LYS A 220 -6.64 17.94 7.71
N GLY A 221 -7.44 17.52 6.75
CA GLY A 221 -7.78 18.28 5.55
C GLY A 221 -9.11 19.03 5.66
N ASP A 222 -9.68 19.39 4.51
CA ASP A 222 -10.95 20.10 4.40
C ASP A 222 -12.17 19.16 4.60
N LEU A 223 -13.28 19.74 5.04
CA LEU A 223 -14.57 19.05 5.08
C LEU A 223 -15.18 19.05 3.67
N THR A 224 -15.63 17.88 3.23
CA THR A 224 -16.36 17.70 1.97
C THR A 224 -17.81 17.36 2.25
N GLU A 225 -18.65 17.34 1.21
CA GLU A 225 -20.04 16.91 1.35
C GLU A 225 -20.14 15.44 1.81
N ASN A 226 -19.15 14.60 1.49
CA ASN A 226 -19.14 13.17 1.85
C ASN A 226 -18.52 12.90 3.23
N GLY A 227 -17.72 13.81 3.77
CA GLY A 227 -17.01 13.57 5.03
C GLY A 227 -15.73 14.38 5.21
N GLN A 228 -14.98 14.06 6.26
CA GLN A 228 -13.75 14.74 6.64
C GLN A 228 -12.56 14.14 5.91
N THR A 229 -11.76 14.96 5.23
CA THR A 229 -10.53 14.48 4.60
C THR A 229 -9.30 14.57 5.53
N PHE A 230 -8.29 13.77 5.23
CA PHE A 230 -6.97 13.75 5.87
C PHE A 230 -5.89 13.49 4.83
N ILE A 231 -4.67 13.93 5.08
CA ILE A 231 -3.48 13.54 4.32
C ILE A 231 -2.71 12.56 5.19
N LYS A 232 -2.62 11.29 4.77
CA LYS A 232 -1.80 10.26 5.43
C LYS A 232 -0.42 10.30 4.81
N THR A 233 0.61 10.48 5.64
CA THR A 233 2.01 10.49 5.21
C THR A 233 2.73 9.28 5.80
N VAL A 234 3.39 8.51 4.95
CA VAL A 234 4.25 7.40 5.35
C VAL A 234 5.69 7.78 5.01
N GLU A 235 6.49 7.99 6.05
CA GLU A 235 7.92 8.21 5.92
C GLU A 235 8.62 6.89 5.59
N GLN A 236 9.50 6.91 4.60
CA GLN A 236 10.27 5.73 4.22
C GLN A 236 11.53 5.62 5.09
N THR A 237 11.73 4.48 5.74
CA THR A 237 12.88 4.26 6.63
C THR A 237 14.22 4.27 5.89
N ASN A 238 14.22 3.91 4.60
CA ASN A 238 15.41 3.77 3.77
C ASN A 238 15.51 4.79 2.63
N ASN A 239 14.45 5.57 2.34
CA ASN A 239 14.46 6.60 1.29
C ASN A 239 14.21 7.97 1.92
N LYS A 240 15.15 8.91 1.73
CA LYS A 240 15.04 10.27 2.29
C LYS A 240 14.47 11.28 1.31
N SER A 241 14.42 10.96 0.03
CA SER A 241 14.08 11.89 -1.05
C SER A 241 12.58 12.05 -1.26
N PHE A 242 11.77 11.11 -0.74
CA PHE A 242 10.31 11.15 -0.87
C PHE A 242 9.59 10.68 0.39
N ASN A 243 8.44 11.31 0.65
CA ASN A 243 7.41 10.78 1.52
C ASN A 243 6.27 10.22 0.68
N MET A 244 5.69 9.09 1.10
CA MET A 244 4.52 8.52 0.43
C MET A 244 3.26 9.14 1.02
N GLN A 245 2.39 9.71 0.17
CA GLN A 245 1.17 10.36 0.62
C GLN A 245 -0.07 9.93 -0.13
N ASN A 246 -1.19 9.83 0.58
CA ASN A 246 -2.52 9.75 -0.02
C ASN A 246 -3.53 10.62 0.74
N VAL A 247 -4.67 10.87 0.10
CA VAL A 247 -5.80 11.57 0.74
C VAL A 247 -6.78 10.52 1.23
N VAL A 248 -7.18 10.63 2.50
CA VAL A 248 -8.15 9.74 3.11
C VAL A 248 -9.44 10.51 3.37
N LEU A 249 -10.56 10.00 2.88
CA LEU A 249 -11.90 10.46 3.24
C LEU A 249 -12.44 9.60 4.37
N ARG A 250 -12.76 10.22 5.51
CA ARG A 250 -13.51 9.58 6.60
C ARG A 250 -14.99 9.94 6.47
N LEU A 251 -15.81 8.91 6.26
CA LEU A 251 -17.26 9.01 6.19
C LEU A 251 -17.87 9.19 7.59
N PRO A 252 -19.16 9.58 7.70
CA PRO A 252 -19.83 9.82 8.97
C PRO A 252 -19.89 8.60 9.91
N ASP A 253 -19.89 7.38 9.34
CA ASP A 253 -19.86 6.12 10.09
C ASP A 253 -18.43 5.66 10.44
N TYR A 254 -17.45 6.53 10.25
CA TYR A 254 -16.01 6.31 10.49
C TYR A 254 -15.32 5.35 9.53
N THR A 255 -16.00 4.84 8.49
CA THR A 255 -15.32 4.13 7.41
C THR A 255 -14.43 5.08 6.61
N LEU A 256 -13.33 4.53 6.10
CA LEU A 256 -12.34 5.27 5.33
C LEU A 256 -12.46 4.93 3.85
N ALA A 257 -12.04 5.85 3.00
CA ALA A 257 -11.77 5.63 1.60
C ALA A 257 -10.50 6.38 1.19
N TYR A 258 -9.67 5.78 0.36
CA TYR A 258 -8.36 6.31 -0.01
C TYR A 258 -8.38 6.83 -1.44
N TYR A 259 -7.73 7.96 -1.65
CA TYR A 259 -7.71 8.67 -2.92
C TYR A 259 -6.30 9.16 -3.25
N LEU A 260 -6.04 9.29 -4.54
CA LEU A 260 -4.88 10.00 -5.06
C LEU A 260 -5.33 11.08 -6.03
N ILE A 261 -4.50 12.11 -6.25
CA ILE A 261 -4.76 13.09 -7.30
C ILE A 261 -4.72 12.37 -8.66
N LYS A 262 -5.75 12.56 -9.47
CA LYS A 262 -5.80 12.15 -10.87
C LYS A 262 -5.38 13.34 -11.74
N PRO A 263 -4.13 13.38 -12.22
CA PRO A 263 -3.68 14.53 -12.98
C PRO A 263 -4.42 14.59 -14.31
N ASN A 264 -5.01 15.75 -14.61
CA ASN A 264 -5.85 15.98 -15.80
C ASN A 264 -5.10 15.99 -17.16
N PHE A 265 -3.83 15.60 -17.13
CA PHE A 265 -2.93 15.50 -18.28
C PHE A 265 -2.37 14.10 -18.47
N VAL A 266 -2.71 13.13 -17.61
CA VAL A 266 -2.33 11.72 -17.78
C VAL A 266 -3.50 10.98 -18.43
N THR A 267 -3.20 10.22 -19.47
CA THR A 267 -4.20 9.39 -20.16
C THR A 267 -4.47 8.10 -19.38
N ASP A 268 -5.56 7.39 -19.72
CA ASP A 268 -5.90 6.10 -19.10
C ASP A 268 -4.82 5.02 -19.30
N ASN A 269 -3.91 5.20 -20.26
CA ASN A 269 -2.76 4.32 -20.50
C ASN A 269 -1.50 4.78 -19.74
N GLU A 270 -1.66 5.64 -18.73
CA GLU A 270 -0.57 6.16 -17.88
C GLU A 270 0.50 6.95 -18.65
N VAL A 271 0.18 7.43 -19.86
CA VAL A 271 1.06 8.32 -20.64
C VAL A 271 0.67 9.77 -20.35
N PRO A 272 1.56 10.58 -19.73
CA PRO A 272 1.35 12.01 -19.58
C PRO A 272 1.43 12.74 -20.91
N ILE A 273 0.44 13.58 -21.21
CA ILE A 273 0.40 14.46 -22.38
C ILE A 273 1.24 15.70 -22.07
N ILE A 274 2.56 15.58 -22.26
CA ILE A 274 3.55 16.63 -22.06
C ILE A 274 4.18 17.02 -23.40
N THR A 275 4.37 18.33 -23.61
CA THR A 275 5.27 18.87 -24.63
C THR A 275 6.54 19.34 -23.91
N TRP A 276 7.66 18.69 -24.20
CA TRP A 276 8.94 19.02 -23.58
C TRP A 276 9.47 20.36 -24.09
N SER A 277 10.38 21.00 -23.35
CA SER A 277 10.92 22.32 -23.70
C SER A 277 11.60 22.37 -25.07
N GLU A 278 12.10 21.23 -25.59
CA GLU A 278 12.62 21.13 -26.95
C GLU A 278 11.55 20.98 -28.06
N GLY A 279 10.27 20.96 -27.69
CA GLY A 279 9.12 20.88 -28.61
C GLY A 279 8.64 19.46 -28.95
N THR A 280 9.31 18.42 -28.46
CA THR A 280 8.89 17.02 -28.64
C THR A 280 7.71 16.69 -27.72
N LYS A 281 6.85 15.75 -28.16
CA LYS A 281 5.76 15.24 -27.33
C LYS A 281 6.21 13.98 -26.60
N ASN A 282 5.76 13.83 -25.35
CA ASN A 282 5.97 12.61 -24.60
C ASN A 282 5.19 11.43 -25.21
N THR A 283 5.84 10.28 -25.26
CA THR A 283 5.25 8.99 -25.66
C THR A 283 5.47 7.90 -24.61
N THR A 284 6.22 8.21 -23.56
CA THR A 284 6.64 7.26 -22.52
C THR A 284 5.64 7.27 -21.36
N ILE A 285 5.42 6.10 -20.76
CA ILE A 285 4.62 5.94 -19.54
C ILE A 285 5.43 6.47 -18.36
N TYR A 286 4.77 7.20 -17.45
CA TYR A 286 5.39 7.62 -16.19
C TYR A 286 4.49 7.28 -15.01
N ASN A 287 5.10 6.76 -13.95
CA ASN A 287 4.44 6.37 -12.71
C ASN A 287 4.65 7.45 -11.65
N LYS A 288 3.69 7.60 -10.72
CA LYS A 288 3.74 8.59 -9.62
C LYS A 288 3.97 7.98 -8.23
N GLY A 289 4.16 6.66 -8.17
CA GLY A 289 4.32 5.90 -6.93
C GLY A 289 5.75 5.86 -6.37
N GLY A 290 6.69 6.51 -7.04
CA GLY A 290 8.10 6.54 -6.63
C GLY A 290 8.90 5.34 -7.12
N LEU A 291 10.20 5.40 -6.82
CA LEU A 291 11.21 4.45 -7.28
C LEU A 291 11.04 3.10 -6.56
N GLY A 292 10.75 2.04 -7.32
CA GLY A 292 10.41 0.71 -6.79
C GLY A 292 8.90 0.41 -6.76
N GLY A 293 8.05 1.37 -7.16
CA GLY A 293 6.60 1.26 -7.12
C GLY A 293 5.93 0.55 -8.30
N HIS A 294 6.65 0.17 -9.35
CA HIS A 294 6.05 -0.38 -10.60
C HIS A 294 5.25 -1.68 -10.45
N CYS A 295 5.27 -2.26 -9.25
CA CYS A 295 5.20 -3.69 -9.05
C CYS A 295 4.26 -4.12 -7.93
N GLY A 296 3.34 -3.23 -7.53
CA GLY A 296 2.32 -3.52 -6.53
C GLY A 296 1.92 -2.33 -5.67
N SER A 297 2.82 -1.35 -5.49
CA SER A 297 2.57 -0.12 -4.72
C SER A 297 2.15 1.09 -5.57
N SER A 298 2.34 1.03 -6.90
CA SER A 298 1.81 2.03 -7.84
C SER A 298 0.29 2.08 -7.72
N GLY A 299 -0.24 3.26 -7.37
CA GLY A 299 -1.68 3.48 -7.21
C GLY A 299 -2.19 3.54 -5.77
N PHE A 300 -1.34 3.38 -4.73
CA PHE A 300 -1.75 3.58 -3.33
C PHE A 300 -1.30 4.90 -2.71
N TYR A 301 -0.19 5.44 -3.19
CA TYR A 301 0.43 6.66 -2.71
C TYR A 301 1.02 7.45 -3.87
N ASP A 302 1.07 8.76 -3.72
CA ASP A 302 1.90 9.67 -4.51
C ASP A 302 3.27 9.79 -3.80
N ALA A 303 4.35 9.68 -4.56
CA ALA A 303 5.70 9.99 -4.07
C ALA A 303 5.91 11.51 -4.06
N ILE A 304 5.98 12.08 -2.87
CA ILE A 304 6.12 13.52 -2.66
C ILE A 304 7.56 13.84 -2.31
N VAL A 305 8.22 14.65 -3.14
CA VAL A 305 9.61 15.07 -2.93
C VAL A 305 9.77 15.80 -1.60
N THR A 306 10.68 15.33 -0.75
CA THR A 306 11.08 16.01 0.47
C THR A 306 12.02 17.19 0.15
N ASP A 307 12.03 18.21 1.01
CA ASP A 307 12.88 19.40 0.85
C ASP A 307 12.75 20.09 -0.53
N ALA A 308 11.55 20.04 -1.10
CA ALA A 308 11.26 20.58 -2.42
C ALA A 308 11.23 22.11 -2.40
N THR A 309 12.25 22.74 -2.98
CA THR A 309 12.33 24.21 -3.15
C THR A 309 12.33 24.58 -4.63
N ALA A 310 11.56 25.62 -5.00
CA ALA A 310 11.46 26.05 -6.39
C ALA A 310 12.81 26.42 -7.04
N SER A 311 13.81 26.79 -6.24
CA SER A 311 15.17 27.08 -6.71
C SER A 311 15.95 25.84 -7.15
N ARG A 312 15.62 24.64 -6.65
CA ARG A 312 16.26 23.35 -7.00
C ARG A 312 15.87 22.87 -8.40
N PHE A 313 14.70 23.26 -8.89
CA PHE A 313 14.12 22.73 -10.11
C PHE A 313 14.07 23.74 -11.25
N THR A 314 14.12 23.24 -12.49
CA THR A 314 13.94 24.02 -13.72
C THR A 314 12.80 23.44 -14.54
N GLU A 315 12.13 24.30 -15.31
CA GLU A 315 11.06 23.90 -16.22
C GLU A 315 11.60 22.98 -17.32
N ALA A 316 10.94 21.84 -17.51
CA ALA A 316 11.29 20.80 -18.48
C ALA A 316 10.25 20.64 -19.60
N GLY A 317 9.05 21.18 -19.40
CA GLY A 317 7.98 21.11 -20.38
C GLY A 317 6.66 21.63 -19.84
N THR A 318 5.62 21.47 -20.66
CA THR A 318 4.26 21.91 -20.35
C THR A 318 3.26 20.79 -20.65
N THR A 319 2.30 20.59 -19.76
CA THR A 319 1.21 19.62 -19.94
C THR A 319 0.18 20.13 -20.95
N SER A 320 -0.69 19.24 -21.43
CA SER A 320 -1.82 19.61 -22.31
C SER A 320 -2.80 20.63 -21.71
N LYS A 321 -2.74 20.87 -20.40
CA LYS A 321 -3.57 21.85 -19.68
C LYS A 321 -2.80 23.13 -19.32
N GLY A 322 -1.57 23.27 -19.79
CA GLY A 322 -0.74 24.46 -19.55
C GLY A 322 0.03 24.46 -18.23
N ALA A 323 -0.05 23.38 -17.44
CA ALA A 323 0.74 23.26 -16.23
C ALA A 323 2.20 22.97 -16.58
N LYS A 324 3.13 23.49 -15.78
CA LYS A 324 4.57 23.24 -15.97
C LYS A 324 4.97 21.92 -15.33
N VAL A 325 5.89 21.22 -15.97
CA VAL A 325 6.63 20.11 -15.36
C VAL A 325 8.08 20.50 -15.18
N TYR A 326 8.71 19.94 -14.17
CA TYR A 326 10.04 20.34 -13.72
C TYR A 326 11.00 19.16 -13.66
N VAL A 327 12.29 19.45 -13.65
CA VAL A 327 13.36 18.50 -13.32
C VAL A 327 14.38 19.18 -12.42
N PRO A 328 15.22 18.44 -11.67
CA PRO A 328 16.36 19.03 -10.98
C PRO A 328 17.29 19.78 -11.93
N LYS A 329 17.81 20.93 -11.47
CA LYS A 329 18.81 21.73 -12.22
C LYS A 329 20.17 21.05 -12.27
N ASP A 330 20.56 20.40 -11.18
CA ASP A 330 21.81 19.66 -11.08
C ASP A 330 21.56 18.22 -11.55
N THR A 331 22.40 17.74 -12.47
CA THR A 331 22.32 16.35 -12.94
C THR A 331 22.83 15.35 -11.89
N SER A 332 23.51 15.83 -10.85
CA SER A 332 23.98 15.05 -9.69
C SER A 332 23.01 15.10 -8.51
N ASP A 333 21.80 15.61 -8.75
CA ASP A 333 20.76 15.69 -7.73
C ASP A 333 20.35 14.27 -7.28
N ILE A 334 20.09 14.11 -5.98
CA ILE A 334 19.73 12.83 -5.36
C ILE A 334 18.54 12.13 -6.05
N LEU A 335 17.61 12.89 -6.66
CA LEU A 335 16.49 12.28 -7.39
C LEU A 335 16.97 11.51 -8.64
N TYR A 336 18.02 11.99 -9.30
CA TYR A 336 18.63 11.27 -10.43
C TYR A 336 19.48 10.10 -9.96
N GLU A 337 20.26 10.28 -8.88
CA GLU A 337 21.06 9.21 -8.28
C GLU A 337 20.17 8.02 -7.88
N GLU A 338 19.08 8.28 -7.14
CA GLU A 338 18.14 7.23 -6.74
C GLU A 338 17.43 6.61 -7.95
N ALA A 339 17.03 7.41 -8.95
CA ALA A 339 16.38 6.89 -10.15
C ALA A 339 17.30 6.00 -10.97
N TYR A 340 18.59 6.37 -11.07
CA TYR A 340 19.60 5.56 -11.73
C TYR A 340 19.91 4.30 -10.94
N ALA A 341 20.02 4.40 -9.61
CA ALA A 341 20.19 3.25 -8.74
C ALA A 341 19.03 2.25 -8.89
N ASN A 342 17.79 2.72 -9.02
CA ASN A 342 16.64 1.87 -9.32
C ASN A 342 16.71 1.25 -10.73
N TYR A 343 17.08 2.05 -11.73
CA TYR A 343 17.21 1.58 -13.13
C TYR A 343 18.22 0.44 -13.28
N ILE A 344 19.36 0.49 -12.59
CA ILE A 344 20.38 -0.57 -12.72
C ILE A 344 19.98 -1.88 -12.03
N VAL A 345 18.95 -1.88 -11.17
CA VAL A 345 18.48 -3.10 -10.50
C VAL A 345 17.96 -4.10 -11.55
N GLY A 346 18.55 -5.29 -11.56
CA GLY A 346 18.29 -6.34 -12.55
C GLY A 346 18.99 -6.13 -13.91
N ARG A 347 19.75 -5.04 -14.08
CA ARG A 347 20.54 -4.74 -15.30
C ARG A 347 22.06 -4.76 -15.06
N ASP A 348 22.50 -4.69 -13.81
CA ASP A 348 23.91 -4.68 -13.39
C ASP A 348 24.78 -5.82 -13.98
N SER A 349 24.19 -6.99 -14.19
CA SER A 349 24.83 -8.17 -14.79
C SER A 349 24.44 -8.41 -16.25
N ALA A 350 23.60 -7.56 -16.83
CA ALA A 350 23.01 -7.76 -18.16
C ALA A 350 23.98 -7.40 -19.30
N SER A 351 23.76 -8.02 -20.47
CA SER A 351 24.55 -7.79 -21.68
C SER A 351 23.65 -7.48 -22.89
N GLY A 352 24.21 -6.89 -23.94
CA GLY A 352 23.44 -6.54 -25.13
C GLY A 352 22.48 -5.37 -24.88
N ALA A 353 21.21 -5.55 -25.27
CA ALA A 353 20.19 -4.49 -25.20
C ALA A 353 19.79 -4.12 -23.76
N ASP A 354 19.97 -5.04 -22.80
CA ASP A 354 19.58 -4.85 -21.40
C ASP A 354 20.72 -4.26 -20.55
N LYS A 355 21.91 -4.05 -21.14
CA LYS A 355 23.03 -3.41 -20.46
C LYS A 355 22.65 -1.96 -20.09
N PRO A 356 22.86 -1.53 -18.84
CA PRO A 356 22.51 -0.19 -18.43
C PRO A 356 23.36 0.82 -19.21
N ILE A 357 22.70 1.91 -19.60
CA ILE A 357 23.37 3.06 -20.21
C ILE A 357 24.12 3.83 -19.13
N ALA A 358 25.15 4.58 -19.51
CA ALA A 358 25.87 5.42 -18.57
C ALA A 358 24.95 6.48 -17.95
N GLU A 359 25.21 6.86 -16.70
CA GLU A 359 24.38 7.77 -15.90
C GLU A 359 24.22 9.16 -16.54
N ASP A 360 25.29 9.69 -17.12
CA ASP A 360 25.29 10.95 -17.87
C ASP A 360 24.35 10.89 -19.09
N VAL A 361 24.28 9.74 -19.76
CA VAL A 361 23.32 9.49 -20.83
C VAL A 361 21.92 9.29 -20.26
N PHE A 362 21.77 8.55 -19.16
CA PHE A 362 20.49 8.28 -18.50
C PHE A 362 19.73 9.56 -18.17
N VAL A 363 20.38 10.53 -17.52
CA VAL A 363 19.74 11.81 -17.16
C VAL A 363 19.21 12.57 -18.38
N THR A 364 19.86 12.42 -19.55
CA THR A 364 19.41 13.07 -20.80
C THR A 364 18.15 12.44 -21.41
N LYS A 365 17.79 11.22 -21.00
CA LYS A 365 16.64 10.47 -21.50
C LYS A 365 15.34 10.77 -20.76
N LYS A 366 15.31 11.82 -19.93
CA LYS A 366 14.15 12.23 -19.13
C LYS A 366 13.62 11.10 -18.26
N PRO A 367 14.48 10.48 -17.43
CA PRO A 367 14.07 9.33 -16.63
C PRO A 367 13.02 9.70 -15.59
N ILE A 368 12.93 10.98 -15.22
CA ILE A 368 12.02 11.51 -14.23
C ILE A 368 11.46 12.87 -14.68
N PHE A 369 10.32 13.27 -14.11
CA PHE A 369 9.91 14.67 -14.01
C PHE A 369 9.14 14.91 -12.71
N LEU A 370 8.93 16.18 -12.36
CA LEU A 370 8.16 16.61 -11.20
C LEU A 370 6.95 17.42 -11.65
N TYR A 371 5.80 17.18 -11.02
CA TYR A 371 4.59 17.98 -11.20
C TYR A 371 4.24 18.66 -9.87
N LYS A 372 3.99 19.97 -9.91
CA LYS A 372 3.52 20.70 -8.74
C LYS A 372 1.99 20.67 -8.72
N ASP A 373 1.41 19.92 -7.79
CA ASP A 373 -0.03 19.75 -7.69
C ASP A 373 -0.73 20.93 -6.96
N GLY A 374 -2.06 20.94 -6.97
CA GLY A 374 -2.89 21.93 -6.29
C GLY A 374 -2.81 21.91 -4.77
N LEU A 375 -2.12 20.93 -4.18
CA LEU A 375 -1.78 20.88 -2.75
C LEU A 375 -0.40 21.51 -2.46
N ASP A 376 0.22 22.14 -3.45
CA ASP A 376 1.55 22.75 -3.41
C ASP A 376 2.70 21.72 -3.26
N ARG A 377 2.43 20.44 -3.58
CA ARG A 377 3.40 19.35 -3.46
C ARG A 377 4.11 19.09 -4.77
N TYR A 378 5.39 18.76 -4.72
CA TYR A 378 6.11 18.25 -5.89
C TYR A 378 5.97 16.73 -5.94
N VAL A 379 5.07 16.27 -6.81
CA VAL A 379 4.84 14.86 -7.09
C VAL A 379 5.92 14.38 -8.05
N PHE A 380 6.59 13.30 -7.69
CA PHE A 380 7.62 12.66 -8.49
C PHE A 380 7.01 11.71 -9.51
N PHE A 381 7.51 11.78 -10.74
CA PHE A 381 7.16 10.87 -11.83
C PHE A 381 8.42 10.21 -12.38
N ASP A 382 8.43 8.88 -12.49
CA ASP A 382 9.51 8.10 -13.10
C ASP A 382 9.05 7.33 -14.34
N SER A 383 9.95 7.23 -15.31
CA SER A 383 9.69 6.62 -16.60
C SER A 383 9.72 5.10 -16.52
N GLN A 384 8.70 4.47 -17.09
CA GLN A 384 8.62 3.01 -17.23
C GLN A 384 9.78 2.44 -18.08
N ASP A 385 10.34 3.21 -19.02
CA ASP A 385 11.49 2.79 -19.84
C ASP A 385 12.73 2.51 -18.99
N PHE A 386 12.77 3.10 -17.79
CA PHE A 386 13.86 3.03 -16.84
C PHE A 386 13.49 2.34 -15.52
N ALA A 387 12.31 1.73 -15.45
CA ALA A 387 11.91 0.92 -14.31
C ALA A 387 12.93 -0.20 -14.06
N ALA A 388 13.22 -0.52 -12.80
CA ALA A 388 13.97 -1.72 -12.42
C ALA A 388 13.46 -2.95 -13.19
N LEU A 389 14.38 -3.82 -13.66
CA LEU A 389 13.98 -5.14 -14.19
C LEU A 389 13.72 -6.15 -13.07
N ALA A 390 14.14 -5.83 -11.85
CA ALA A 390 13.80 -6.61 -10.69
C ALA A 390 12.36 -6.33 -10.24
N GLU A 391 11.55 -7.38 -10.43
CA GLU A 391 10.44 -7.78 -9.58
C GLU A 391 9.17 -6.92 -9.57
N CYS A 392 8.39 -7.08 -10.63
CA CYS A 392 6.94 -6.92 -10.57
C CYS A 392 6.28 -8.21 -10.13
N GLY A 393 6.09 -8.33 -8.82
CA GLY A 393 5.52 -9.52 -8.23
C GLY A 393 4.90 -9.29 -6.87
N LYS A 394 3.73 -9.90 -6.64
CA LYS A 394 3.34 -10.40 -5.33
C LYS A 394 3.77 -11.87 -5.26
N PRO A 395 5.05 -12.24 -4.97
CA PRO A 395 5.42 -13.64 -4.88
C PRO A 395 4.92 -14.21 -3.56
N VAL A 396 4.17 -15.30 -3.70
CA VAL A 396 3.41 -15.93 -2.61
C VAL A 396 3.82 -17.39 -2.52
N ILE A 397 3.94 -17.90 -1.30
CA ILE A 397 4.24 -19.32 -1.07
C ILE A 397 3.11 -19.91 -0.23
N TYR A 398 2.44 -20.92 -0.79
CA TYR A 398 1.45 -21.74 -0.09
C TYR A 398 2.07 -23.09 0.27
N LEU A 399 1.72 -23.64 1.43
CA LEU A 399 2.23 -24.92 1.92
C LEU A 399 1.06 -25.84 2.29
N TYR A 400 0.99 -27.02 1.68
CA TYR A 400 -0.07 -28.01 1.92
C TYR A 400 0.54 -29.36 2.32
N PRO A 401 1.04 -29.52 3.56
CA PRO A 401 1.55 -30.81 4.01
C PRO A 401 0.40 -31.80 4.23
N GLU A 402 0.66 -33.12 4.17
CA GLU A 402 -0.37 -34.14 4.43
C GLU A 402 -0.89 -34.12 5.89
N LYS A 403 -0.06 -33.62 6.81
CA LYS A 403 -0.35 -33.47 8.24
C LYS A 403 0.25 -32.15 8.72
N THR A 404 -0.25 -31.62 9.83
CA THR A 404 0.35 -30.44 10.47
C THR A 404 1.83 -30.67 10.70
N THR A 405 2.67 -29.80 10.11
CA THR A 405 4.11 -29.99 10.00
C THR A 405 4.82 -28.65 10.17
N ASP A 406 5.91 -28.64 10.94
CA ASP A 406 6.81 -27.49 10.99
C ASP A 406 7.69 -27.47 9.74
N VAL A 407 7.65 -26.35 9.03
CA VAL A 407 8.32 -26.13 7.75
C VAL A 407 9.22 -24.91 7.86
N LEU A 408 10.49 -25.08 7.52
CA LEU A 408 11.43 -23.99 7.30
C LEU A 408 11.43 -23.62 5.83
N VAL A 409 11.16 -22.35 5.53
CA VAL A 409 11.18 -21.79 4.17
C VAL A 409 12.24 -20.69 4.08
N LYS A 410 13.14 -20.80 3.11
CA LYS A 410 14.15 -19.77 2.81
C LYS A 410 14.09 -19.40 1.33
N VAL A 411 14.03 -18.10 1.06
CA VAL A 411 14.05 -17.51 -0.27
C VAL A 411 15.45 -16.94 -0.54
N GLY A 412 16.01 -17.30 -1.68
CA GLY A 412 17.25 -16.78 -2.22
C GLY A 412 17.03 -15.43 -2.89
N ALA A 413 16.66 -14.44 -2.10
CA ALA A 413 16.39 -13.07 -2.51
C ALA A 413 16.91 -12.08 -1.45
N ASP A 414 17.12 -10.84 -1.85
CA ASP A 414 17.39 -9.71 -0.98
C ASP A 414 16.04 -9.08 -0.62
N ILE A 415 15.37 -9.67 0.38
CA ILE A 415 14.00 -9.35 0.76
C ILE A 415 13.91 -7.96 1.39
N THR A 416 13.01 -7.14 0.85
CA THR A 416 12.72 -5.76 1.28
C THR A 416 11.39 -5.65 2.00
N VAL A 417 10.40 -6.47 1.63
CA VAL A 417 9.07 -6.52 2.27
C VAL A 417 8.70 -7.98 2.48
N SER A 418 8.05 -8.28 3.60
CA SER A 418 7.58 -9.64 3.87
C SER A 418 6.44 -9.65 4.87
N GLU A 419 5.58 -10.65 4.73
CA GLU A 419 4.53 -10.96 5.69
C GLU A 419 4.34 -12.48 5.73
N PRO A 420 4.62 -13.15 6.86
CA PRO A 420 5.17 -12.63 8.14
C PRO A 420 6.58 -12.01 7.99
N GLU A 421 7.08 -11.35 9.02
CA GLU A 421 8.45 -10.80 9.04
C GLU A 421 9.49 -11.86 8.65
N TYR A 422 10.21 -11.60 7.56
CA TYR A 422 11.27 -12.45 7.04
C TYR A 422 12.58 -12.11 7.71
N ASN A 423 12.98 -12.95 8.67
CA ASN A 423 14.28 -12.83 9.33
C ASN A 423 15.39 -13.43 8.46
N ASP A 424 15.65 -14.73 8.60
CA ASP A 424 16.57 -15.53 7.77
C ASP A 424 15.83 -16.75 7.19
N GLY A 425 14.54 -16.57 6.93
CA GLY A 425 13.59 -17.62 6.62
C GLY A 425 12.40 -17.64 7.58
N TRP A 426 11.31 -18.23 7.12
CA TRP A 426 10.12 -18.47 7.95
C TRP A 426 10.18 -19.86 8.55
N LEU A 427 9.99 -19.95 9.87
CA LEU A 427 9.65 -21.20 10.54
C LEU A 427 8.14 -21.21 10.76
N ALA A 428 7.42 -21.96 9.93
CA ALA A 428 5.97 -22.00 9.92
C ALA A 428 5.45 -23.38 10.31
N THR A 429 4.45 -23.44 11.19
CA THR A 429 3.63 -24.64 11.33
C THR A 429 2.53 -24.60 10.27
N ALA A 430 2.66 -25.42 9.23
CA ALA A 430 1.70 -25.52 8.14
C ALA A 430 0.74 -26.68 8.38
N ASP A 431 -0.56 -26.48 8.11
CA ASP A 431 -1.56 -27.55 8.15
C ASP A 431 -2.11 -27.89 6.75
N PRO A 432 -2.78 -29.06 6.57
CA PRO A 432 -3.23 -29.51 5.25
C PRO A 432 -4.21 -28.58 4.54
N SER A 433 -4.82 -27.63 5.23
CA SER A 433 -5.72 -26.63 4.63
C SER A 433 -4.98 -25.48 3.93
N GLY A 434 -3.66 -25.37 4.11
CA GLY A 434 -2.86 -24.23 3.64
C GLY A 434 -2.69 -23.14 4.70
N ARG A 435 -3.31 -23.29 5.88
CA ARG A 435 -3.15 -22.38 7.01
C ARG A 435 -1.76 -22.55 7.62
N LEU A 436 -1.13 -21.43 7.92
CA LEU A 436 0.22 -21.31 8.48
C LEU A 436 0.16 -20.62 9.84
N ILE A 437 1.04 -21.02 10.74
CA ILE A 437 1.28 -20.30 11.99
C ILE A 437 2.76 -19.91 12.03
N VAL A 438 3.04 -18.63 12.17
CA VAL A 438 4.41 -18.09 12.32
C VAL A 438 4.39 -17.14 13.51
N ASP A 439 5.29 -17.37 14.48
CA ASP A 439 5.39 -16.59 15.72
C ASP A 439 4.05 -16.42 16.47
N GLY A 440 3.22 -17.46 16.44
CA GLY A 440 1.92 -17.49 17.11
C GLY A 440 0.80 -16.73 16.39
N GLN A 441 1.06 -16.19 15.20
CA GLN A 441 0.06 -15.54 14.35
C GLN A 441 -0.31 -16.43 13.16
N THR A 442 -1.57 -16.35 12.74
CA THR A 442 -2.11 -17.16 11.63
C THR A 442 -1.95 -16.43 10.29
N TYR A 443 -1.49 -17.15 9.27
CA TYR A 443 -1.33 -16.66 7.90
C TYR A 443 -1.86 -17.68 6.90
N ASN A 444 -2.19 -17.22 5.69
CA ASN A 444 -2.66 -18.08 4.59
C ASN A 444 -1.57 -18.42 3.56
N SER A 445 -0.42 -17.79 3.69
CA SER A 445 0.70 -17.84 2.74
C SER A 445 1.89 -17.09 3.32
N LEU A 446 3.07 -17.30 2.74
CA LEU A 446 4.26 -16.50 3.02
C LEU A 446 4.46 -15.53 1.86
N PHE A 447 4.45 -14.24 2.16
CA PHE A 447 4.66 -13.15 1.21
C PHE A 447 6.08 -12.62 1.31
N TRP A 448 6.67 -12.32 0.16
CA TRP A 448 7.89 -11.51 0.12
C TRP A 448 7.85 -10.54 -1.06
N GLU A 449 8.70 -9.53 -1.01
CA GLU A 449 9.18 -8.76 -2.14
C GLU A 449 10.68 -8.57 -1.94
N GLY A 450 11.46 -8.56 -3.02
CA GLY A 450 12.85 -8.14 -2.96
C GLY A 450 13.74 -8.97 -3.87
N GLN A 451 14.78 -8.36 -4.41
CA GLN A 451 15.52 -8.85 -5.57
C GLN A 451 16.02 -10.31 -5.44
N GLY A 452 15.57 -11.19 -6.32
CA GLY A 452 16.07 -12.55 -6.50
C GLY A 452 17.57 -12.56 -6.78
N LYS A 453 18.29 -13.52 -6.18
CA LYS A 453 19.77 -13.60 -6.25
C LYS A 453 20.32 -14.13 -7.57
N GLY A 454 19.47 -14.54 -8.50
CA GLY A 454 19.91 -15.07 -9.79
C GLY A 454 19.32 -14.37 -11.00
N GLU A 455 19.60 -14.93 -12.17
CA GLU A 455 19.36 -14.27 -13.45
C GLU A 455 17.87 -14.27 -13.84
N TYR A 456 17.38 -13.13 -14.32
CA TYR A 456 16.03 -13.02 -14.88
C TYR A 456 15.91 -13.86 -16.17
N PRO A 457 14.84 -14.64 -16.34
CA PRO A 457 14.67 -15.46 -17.53
C PRO A 457 14.55 -14.63 -18.81
N VAL A 458 15.25 -15.05 -19.86
CA VAL A 458 15.12 -14.44 -21.19
C VAL A 458 13.72 -14.69 -21.74
N ILE A 459 13.03 -13.60 -22.13
CA ILE A 459 11.72 -13.67 -22.74
C ILE A 459 11.87 -13.83 -24.26
N ASN A 460 11.62 -15.04 -24.76
CA ASN A 460 11.72 -15.37 -26.19
C ASN A 460 10.44 -16.00 -26.76
N SER A 461 9.41 -16.17 -25.92
CA SER A 461 8.15 -16.83 -26.27
C SER A 461 7.04 -16.38 -25.33
N GLY A 462 5.78 -16.53 -25.76
CA GLY A 462 4.60 -16.17 -24.98
C GLY A 462 3.31 -16.36 -25.79
N PHE A 463 2.18 -16.22 -25.11
CA PHE A 463 0.84 -16.27 -25.71
C PHE A 463 0.37 -14.85 -25.96
N VAL A 464 0.02 -14.51 -27.20
CA VAL A 464 -0.57 -13.21 -27.52
C VAL A 464 -2.09 -13.32 -27.50
N VAL A 465 -2.72 -12.52 -26.65
CA VAL A 465 -4.15 -12.61 -26.32
C VAL A 465 -4.81 -11.25 -26.53
N GLU A 466 -6.01 -11.23 -27.12
CA GLU A 466 -6.82 -10.00 -27.17
C GLU A 466 -7.28 -9.59 -25.77
N THR A 467 -7.29 -8.30 -25.46
CA THR A 467 -7.64 -7.75 -24.13
C THR A 467 -8.92 -8.36 -23.55
N LYS A 468 -9.98 -8.44 -24.36
CA LYS A 468 -11.29 -8.98 -23.97
C LYS A 468 -11.26 -10.45 -23.53
N ASN A 469 -10.22 -11.19 -23.90
CA ASN A 469 -10.08 -12.61 -23.59
C ASN A 469 -9.10 -12.88 -22.45
N ILE A 470 -8.37 -11.87 -21.95
CA ILE A 470 -7.32 -12.01 -20.94
C ILE A 470 -7.83 -12.76 -19.71
N GLU A 471 -8.97 -12.35 -19.15
CA GLU A 471 -9.52 -12.98 -17.94
C GLU A 471 -9.75 -14.48 -18.13
N SER A 472 -10.45 -14.85 -19.21
CA SER A 472 -10.75 -16.26 -19.53
C SER A 472 -9.48 -17.07 -19.79
N THR A 473 -8.48 -16.46 -20.43
CA THR A 473 -7.20 -17.11 -20.75
C THR A 473 -6.35 -17.32 -19.50
N LEU A 474 -6.27 -16.32 -18.61
CA LEU A 474 -5.57 -16.46 -17.33
C LEU A 474 -6.21 -17.55 -16.46
N LYS A 475 -7.53 -17.55 -16.29
CA LYS A 475 -8.25 -18.61 -15.56
C LYS A 475 -7.95 -20.01 -16.11
N SER A 476 -7.93 -20.14 -17.43
CA SER A 476 -7.58 -21.41 -18.10
C SER A 476 -6.11 -21.80 -17.87
N HIS A 477 -5.17 -20.86 -18.02
CA HIS A 477 -3.74 -21.11 -17.81
C HIS A 477 -3.43 -21.50 -16.37
N LEU A 478 -3.96 -20.78 -15.37
CA LEU A 478 -3.72 -21.08 -13.95
C LEU A 478 -4.17 -22.50 -13.59
N THR A 479 -5.34 -22.91 -14.09
CA THR A 479 -5.85 -24.28 -13.93
C THR A 479 -4.92 -25.31 -14.57
N GLN A 480 -4.45 -25.05 -15.80
CA GLN A 480 -3.52 -25.94 -16.51
C GLN A 480 -2.14 -26.02 -15.85
N LEU A 481 -1.72 -24.94 -15.18
CA LEU A 481 -0.47 -24.88 -14.41
C LEU A 481 -0.57 -25.57 -13.04
N GLY A 482 -1.75 -26.06 -12.67
CA GLY A 482 -1.97 -26.86 -11.47
C GLY A 482 -2.34 -26.05 -10.22
N LEU A 483 -2.71 -24.78 -10.38
CA LEU A 483 -3.18 -23.97 -9.26
C LEU A 483 -4.60 -24.38 -8.87
N ASN A 484 -4.86 -24.38 -7.56
CA ASN A 484 -6.19 -24.61 -7.03
C ASN A 484 -7.07 -23.35 -7.12
N SER A 485 -8.35 -23.46 -6.72
CA SER A 485 -9.30 -22.35 -6.80
C SER A 485 -8.92 -21.15 -5.93
N LYS A 486 -8.34 -21.36 -4.74
CA LYS A 486 -7.89 -20.29 -3.85
C LYS A 486 -6.71 -19.53 -4.46
N GLU A 487 -5.69 -20.27 -4.90
CA GLU A 487 -4.48 -19.70 -5.52
C GLU A 487 -4.82 -18.93 -6.81
N SER A 488 -5.72 -19.48 -7.61
CA SER A 488 -6.20 -18.82 -8.83
C SER A 488 -6.98 -17.55 -8.50
N ALA A 489 -7.84 -17.57 -7.47
CA ALA A 489 -8.57 -16.38 -7.05
C ALA A 489 -7.63 -15.28 -6.53
N ASP A 490 -6.65 -15.63 -5.70
CA ASP A 490 -5.63 -14.70 -5.20
C ASP A 490 -4.83 -14.08 -6.36
N PHE A 491 -4.41 -14.90 -7.33
CA PHE A 491 -3.72 -14.43 -8.54
C PHE A 491 -4.60 -13.45 -9.33
N MET A 492 -5.84 -13.83 -9.63
CA MET A 492 -6.74 -13.02 -10.46
C MET A 492 -7.08 -11.69 -9.78
N THR A 493 -7.36 -11.71 -8.48
CA THR A 493 -7.70 -10.53 -7.69
C THR A 493 -6.59 -9.48 -7.76
N PHE A 494 -5.34 -9.91 -7.67
CA PHE A 494 -4.21 -8.99 -7.68
C PHE A 494 -3.80 -8.55 -9.09
N TRP A 495 -3.73 -9.50 -10.04
CA TRP A 495 -3.11 -9.27 -11.35
C TRP A 495 -4.09 -8.85 -12.44
N LEU A 496 -5.34 -9.30 -12.42
CA LEU A 496 -6.29 -8.97 -13.49
C LEU A 496 -6.49 -7.45 -13.64
N PRO A 497 -6.66 -6.65 -12.56
CA PRO A 497 -6.81 -5.20 -12.69
C PRO A 497 -5.56 -4.49 -13.23
N LYS A 498 -4.39 -5.14 -13.18
CA LYS A 498 -3.08 -4.60 -13.62
C LYS A 498 -2.69 -5.06 -15.03
N MET A 499 -3.54 -5.85 -15.69
CA MET A 499 -3.26 -6.31 -17.04
C MET A 499 -3.31 -5.13 -18.03
N PRO A 500 -2.48 -5.13 -19.08
CA PRO A 500 -2.48 -4.06 -20.07
C PRO A 500 -3.84 -3.92 -20.74
N THR A 501 -4.27 -2.67 -20.94
CA THR A 501 -5.49 -2.30 -21.67
C THR A 501 -5.27 -2.21 -23.19
N THR A 502 -4.02 -2.40 -23.65
CA THR A 502 -3.65 -2.47 -25.07
C THR A 502 -4.40 -3.60 -25.78
N LYS A 503 -4.61 -3.46 -27.10
CA LYS A 503 -5.45 -4.37 -27.90
C LYS A 503 -5.05 -5.85 -27.77
N TYR A 504 -3.75 -6.10 -27.63
CA TYR A 504 -3.20 -7.41 -27.37
C TYR A 504 -2.29 -7.37 -26.15
N THR A 505 -2.10 -8.52 -25.50
CA THR A 505 -1.16 -8.72 -24.40
C THR A 505 -0.39 -10.01 -24.62
N ARG A 506 0.94 -9.96 -24.54
CA ARG A 506 1.78 -11.15 -24.42
C ARG A 506 1.76 -11.63 -22.97
N LEU A 507 1.53 -12.92 -22.79
CA LEU A 507 1.66 -13.64 -21.52
C LEU A 507 2.82 -14.65 -21.63
N THR A 508 3.83 -14.53 -20.78
CA THR A 508 4.98 -15.43 -20.73
C THR A 508 5.07 -16.05 -19.34
N TRP A 509 4.91 -17.36 -19.25
CA TRP A 509 5.01 -18.10 -17.98
C TRP A 509 6.42 -18.64 -17.78
N PHE A 510 6.99 -18.37 -16.62
CA PHE A 510 8.17 -19.05 -16.11
C PHE A 510 7.75 -20.13 -15.12
N GLY A 511 8.36 -21.32 -15.25
CA GLY A 511 8.11 -22.46 -14.38
C GLY A 511 9.20 -22.64 -13.33
N THR A 512 9.10 -23.73 -12.56
CA THR A 512 10.00 -24.07 -11.45
C THR A 512 11.48 -23.95 -11.80
N HIS A 513 11.91 -24.47 -12.95
CA HIS A 513 13.34 -24.40 -13.33
C HIS A 513 13.85 -22.96 -13.53
N GLN A 514 13.04 -22.08 -14.11
CA GLN A 514 13.41 -20.66 -14.25
C GLN A 514 13.37 -19.96 -12.88
N MET A 515 12.36 -20.24 -12.06
CA MET A 515 12.21 -19.64 -10.73
C MET A 515 13.29 -20.10 -9.75
N ASP A 516 13.79 -21.34 -9.87
CA ASP A 516 14.89 -21.85 -9.07
C ASP A 516 16.22 -21.14 -9.36
N LYS A 517 16.35 -20.56 -10.57
CA LYS A 517 17.49 -19.70 -10.91
C LYS A 517 17.26 -18.28 -10.44
N LEU A 518 16.11 -17.68 -10.76
CA LEU A 518 15.80 -16.28 -10.45
C LEU A 518 15.79 -16.02 -8.93
N ALA A 519 15.02 -16.82 -8.18
CA ALA A 519 14.88 -16.71 -6.73
C ALA A 519 14.85 -18.12 -6.13
N PRO A 520 16.00 -18.73 -5.81
CA PRO A 520 16.06 -20.10 -5.28
C PRO A 520 15.17 -20.27 -4.05
N LEU A 521 14.36 -21.33 -3.98
CA LEU A 521 13.49 -21.60 -2.84
C LEU A 521 13.92 -22.88 -2.14
N THR A 522 14.23 -22.79 -0.85
CA THR A 522 14.51 -23.95 0.00
C THR A 522 13.35 -24.16 0.96
N VAL A 523 12.79 -25.38 0.97
CA VAL A 523 11.71 -25.80 1.87
C VAL A 523 12.15 -27.07 2.58
N SER A 524 12.05 -27.10 3.91
CA SER A 524 12.40 -28.24 4.76
C SER A 524 11.28 -28.53 5.77
N PRO A 525 10.69 -29.73 5.81
CA PRO A 525 11.02 -30.91 5.00
C PRO A 525 10.76 -30.68 3.51
N LYS A 526 11.49 -31.41 2.67
CA LYS A 526 11.39 -31.25 1.22
C LYS A 526 9.97 -31.65 0.77
N PRO A 527 9.26 -30.79 0.02
CA PRO A 527 7.93 -31.12 -0.47
C PRO A 527 8.00 -32.17 -1.58
N ASP A 528 6.97 -33.01 -1.67
CA ASP A 528 6.82 -34.00 -2.74
C ASP A 528 6.59 -33.33 -4.10
N THR A 529 5.88 -32.20 -4.08
CA THR A 529 5.54 -31.41 -5.27
C THR A 529 5.84 -29.93 -5.02
N SER A 530 6.47 -29.27 -6.00
CA SER A 530 6.70 -27.82 -5.99
C SER A 530 6.25 -27.23 -7.33
N ILE A 531 5.20 -26.41 -7.27
CA ILE A 531 4.67 -25.67 -8.42
C ILE A 531 5.09 -24.21 -8.21
N ARG A 532 6.01 -23.73 -9.04
CA ARG A 532 6.44 -22.33 -9.02
C ARG A 532 6.12 -21.73 -10.38
N ILE A 533 5.27 -20.71 -10.38
CA ILE A 533 4.88 -19.99 -11.57
C ILE A 533 5.19 -18.51 -11.40
N PHE A 534 5.58 -17.86 -12.49
CA PHE A 534 5.73 -16.42 -12.56
C PHE A 534 5.20 -15.97 -13.93
N LEU A 535 4.38 -14.93 -13.94
CA LEU A 535 3.84 -14.36 -15.16
C LEU A 535 4.58 -13.08 -15.49
N ASP A 536 5.27 -13.08 -16.61
CA ASP A 536 5.70 -11.87 -17.28
C ASP A 536 4.67 -11.49 -18.35
N TYR A 537 4.37 -10.20 -18.50
CA TYR A 537 3.43 -9.73 -19.52
C TYR A 537 3.84 -8.41 -20.16
N GLN A 538 3.39 -8.20 -21.40
CA GLN A 538 3.63 -6.97 -22.15
C GLN A 538 2.42 -6.60 -22.99
N GLY A 539 2.02 -5.33 -22.95
CA GLY A 539 0.98 -4.79 -23.83
C GLY A 539 1.49 -4.61 -25.26
N LEU A 540 0.64 -4.90 -26.25
CA LEU A 540 0.97 -4.89 -27.68
C LEU A 540 -0.15 -4.23 -28.50
N ASP A 541 0.25 -3.43 -29.50
CA ASP A 541 -0.69 -2.84 -30.47
C ASP A 541 -1.15 -3.84 -31.55
N LYS A 542 -0.34 -4.88 -31.79
CA LYS A 542 -0.54 -5.89 -32.85
C LYS A 542 -0.18 -7.30 -32.32
N PRO A 543 -0.74 -8.36 -32.93
CA PRO A 543 -0.45 -9.74 -32.54
C PRO A 543 1.01 -10.15 -32.69
#